data_AF-A0A7M3E3V9-F1
#
_entry.id   AF-A0A7M3E3V9-F1
#
_cell.length_a   1.000
_cell.length_b   1.000
_cell.length_c   1.000
_cell.angle_alpha   90.00
_cell.angle_beta   90.00
_cell.angle_gamma   90.00
#
_symmetry.space_group_name_H-M   'P 1'
#
loop_
_entity.id
_entity.type
_entity.pdbx_description
1 polymer ?
#
loop_
_entity_poly.entity_id
_entity_poly.type
_entity_poly.pdbx_seq_one_letter_code
_entity_poly.pdbx_strand_id
1 'polypeptide(L)'
;MAVAFATSCMLPSSAFATNTPCSGKKGGIDHCQGSTFICRDGSVSGSKRSCEAVMGGLGLLGSGATEMQPTGSASCSCRTGSYCTGPRGGRYCITDDGSKSYLRR
;
A
#
# COMPACT_ATOMS: atom_id res chain seq x y z
N MET A 1 -34.27 49.14 -2.79
CA MET A 1 -34.06 47.70 -2.53
C MET A 1 -33.23 47.15 -3.69
N ALA A 2 -31.90 47.25 -3.63
CA ALA A 2 -31.02 46.77 -4.69
C ALA A 2 -30.59 45.33 -4.37
N VAL A 3 -31.05 44.36 -5.16
CA VAL A 3 -30.65 42.96 -5.05
C VAL A 3 -29.44 42.73 -5.95
N ALA A 4 -28.25 42.65 -5.34
CA ALA A 4 -27.02 42.30 -6.03
C ALA A 4 -26.97 40.77 -6.18
N PHE A 5 -27.16 40.26 -7.40
CA PHE A 5 -26.91 38.85 -7.74
C PHE A 5 -25.39 38.64 -7.83
N ALA A 6 -24.78 38.20 -6.71
CA ALA A 6 -23.39 37.81 -6.66
C ALA A 6 -23.19 36.51 -7.46
N THR A 7 -22.47 36.62 -8.58
CA THR A 7 -22.08 35.52 -9.45
C THR A 7 -21.21 34.51 -8.72
N SER A 8 -21.67 33.26 -8.79
CA SER A 8 -21.06 32.04 -8.26
C SER A 8 -19.60 31.86 -8.71
N CYS A 9 -18.68 31.71 -7.76
CA CYS A 9 -17.36 31.12 -7.96
C CYS A 9 -17.35 29.71 -7.37
N MET A 10 -17.70 28.71 -8.18
CA MET A 10 -17.41 27.31 -7.88
C MET A 10 -15.91 27.10 -8.02
N LEU A 11 -15.17 27.09 -6.90
CA LEU A 11 -13.76 26.73 -6.91
C LEU A 11 -13.61 25.25 -7.29
N PRO A 12 -12.76 24.91 -8.29
CA PRO A 12 -12.49 23.52 -8.60
C PRO A 12 -11.71 22.89 -7.43
N SER A 13 -12.34 21.92 -6.75
CA SER A 13 -11.68 21.05 -5.79
C SER A 13 -10.62 20.22 -6.52
N SER A 14 -9.36 20.63 -6.41
CA SER A 14 -8.23 19.86 -6.89
C SER A 14 -8.15 18.57 -6.06
N ALA A 15 -8.67 17.47 -6.61
CA ALA A 15 -8.50 16.15 -6.05
C ALA A 15 -7.04 15.72 -6.25
N PHE A 16 -6.16 16.09 -5.33
CA PHE A 16 -4.82 15.54 -5.25
C PHE A 16 -4.93 14.07 -4.84
N ALA A 17 -4.99 13.18 -5.84
CA ALA A 17 -4.80 11.76 -5.66
C ALA A 17 -3.33 11.51 -5.25
N THR A 18 -3.01 11.85 -4.00
CA THR A 18 -1.72 11.50 -3.41
C THR A 18 -1.68 9.98 -3.36
N ASN A 19 -0.61 9.38 -3.89
CA ASN A 19 -0.33 7.94 -3.84
C ASN A 19 0.00 7.50 -2.40
N THR A 20 -0.91 7.79 -1.49
CA THR A 20 -0.78 7.58 -0.06
C THR A 20 -0.91 6.07 0.17
N PRO A 21 0.14 5.42 0.69
CA PRO A 21 0.11 3.99 0.94
C PRO A 21 -1.06 3.62 1.86
N CYS A 22 -1.70 2.49 1.55
CA CYS A 22 -2.80 1.93 2.33
C CYS A 22 -3.99 2.87 2.62
N SER A 23 -4.45 3.63 1.61
CA SER A 23 -5.57 4.57 1.76
C SER A 23 -6.97 3.95 1.62
N GLY A 24 -7.97 4.66 2.12
CA GLY A 24 -9.39 4.31 2.00
C GLY A 24 -9.71 3.02 2.73
N LYS A 25 -10.28 2.04 2.02
CA LYS A 25 -10.66 0.73 2.57
C LYS A 25 -9.51 -0.11 3.14
N LYS A 26 -8.25 0.24 2.84
CA LYS A 26 -7.07 -0.49 3.32
C LYS A 26 -6.71 -0.18 4.79
N GLY A 27 -7.28 0.89 5.36
CA GLY A 27 -7.18 1.16 6.80
C GLY A 27 -5.83 1.67 7.31
N GLY A 28 -4.93 2.12 6.43
CA GLY A 28 -3.60 2.60 6.79
C GLY A 28 -2.52 1.52 6.75
N ILE A 29 -1.27 1.96 6.94
CA ILE A 29 -0.11 1.07 6.98
C ILE A 29 -0.16 0.28 8.30
N ASP A 30 0.01 -1.03 8.20
CA ASP A 30 0.20 -1.93 9.33
C ASP A 30 1.69 -2.02 9.68
N HIS A 31 2.52 -2.43 8.71
CA HIS A 31 3.98 -2.47 8.82
C HIS A 31 4.66 -2.43 7.44
N CYS A 32 5.98 -2.29 7.44
CA CYS A 32 6.82 -2.39 6.26
C CYS A 32 7.39 -3.80 6.10
N GLN A 33 7.32 -4.35 4.90
CA GLN A 33 8.11 -5.52 4.48
C GLN A 33 9.13 -5.08 3.42
N GLY A 34 10.33 -4.74 3.88
CA GLY A 34 11.35 -4.01 3.13
C GLY A 34 10.75 -2.77 2.47
N SER A 35 10.88 -2.70 1.15
CA SER A 35 10.33 -1.59 0.37
C SER A 35 8.79 -1.58 0.26
N THR A 36 8.09 -2.66 0.65
CA THR A 36 6.65 -2.85 0.43
C THR A 36 5.83 -2.48 1.67
N PHE A 37 4.73 -1.74 1.48
CA PHE A 37 3.80 -1.44 2.58
C PHE A 37 2.77 -2.56 2.70
N ILE A 38 2.66 -3.14 3.90
CA ILE A 38 1.57 -4.03 4.28
C ILE A 38 0.49 -3.19 4.95
N CYS A 39 -0.73 -3.33 4.47
CA CYS A 39 -1.88 -2.58 4.94
C CYS A 39 -2.62 -3.34 6.04
N ARG A 40 -3.44 -2.64 6.83
CA ARG A 40 -4.21 -3.28 7.92
C ARG A 40 -5.21 -4.31 7.43
N ASP A 41 -5.72 -4.15 6.21
CA ASP A 41 -6.54 -5.16 5.53
C ASP A 41 -5.76 -6.40 5.08
N GLY A 42 -4.46 -6.49 5.41
CA GLY A 42 -3.61 -7.61 5.03
C GLY A 42 -3.17 -7.59 3.56
N SER A 43 -3.55 -6.58 2.78
CA SER A 43 -3.12 -6.44 1.39
C SER A 43 -1.82 -5.65 1.24
N VAL A 44 -1.17 -5.83 0.10
CA VAL A 44 0.01 -5.05 -0.28
C VAL A 44 -0.43 -3.70 -0.86
N SER A 45 0.26 -2.62 -0.49
CA SER A 45 0.02 -1.33 -1.13
C SER A 45 0.62 -1.28 -2.54
N GLY A 46 -0.16 -0.80 -3.50
CA GLY A 46 0.32 -0.51 -4.86
C GLY A 46 1.15 0.77 -4.98
N SER A 47 1.49 1.43 -3.87
CA SER A 47 2.33 2.62 -3.90
C SER A 47 3.74 2.27 -4.38
N LYS A 48 4.30 3.10 -5.27
CA LYS A 48 5.67 2.97 -5.77
C LYS A 48 6.73 3.47 -4.80
N ARG A 49 6.31 4.10 -3.69
CA ARG A 49 7.21 4.59 -2.65
C ARG A 49 7.83 3.40 -1.91
N SER A 50 9.03 3.58 -1.38
CA SER A 50 9.64 2.58 -0.51
C SER A 50 9.18 2.79 0.92
N CYS A 51 8.62 1.76 1.55
CA CYS A 51 8.14 1.82 2.93
C CYS A 51 9.24 2.26 3.89
N GLU A 52 10.42 1.66 3.77
CA GLU A 52 11.61 2.07 4.54
C GLU A 52 12.03 3.52 4.27
N ALA A 53 11.93 4.03 3.05
CA ALA A 53 12.28 5.42 2.79
C ALA A 53 11.29 6.42 3.40
N VAL A 54 10.01 6.01 3.53
CA VAL A 54 8.94 6.86 4.08
C VAL A 54 8.87 6.74 5.60
N MET A 55 9.06 5.55 6.16
CA MET A 55 8.91 5.25 7.59
C MET A 55 10.24 5.15 8.33
N GLY A 56 11.35 4.91 7.63
CA GLY A 56 12.69 4.64 8.17
C GLY A 56 13.63 5.84 8.21
N GLY A 57 13.10 7.08 8.27
CA GLY A 57 13.90 8.31 8.41
C GLY A 57 14.71 8.46 9.71
N LEU A 58 14.75 7.44 10.57
CA LEU A 58 15.54 7.35 11.81
C LEU A 58 16.19 5.95 11.93
N GLY A 59 16.97 5.58 10.91
CA GLY A 59 17.67 4.31 10.84
C GLY A 59 18.82 4.17 11.84
N LEU A 60 18.51 3.86 13.11
CA LEU A 60 19.55 3.37 14.02
C LEU A 60 19.18 2.19 14.93
N LEU A 61 17.92 1.76 15.07
CA LEU A 61 17.59 0.58 15.88
C LEU A 61 16.40 -0.21 15.31
N GLY A 62 16.71 -1.22 14.48
CA GLY A 62 16.02 -2.51 14.56
C GLY A 62 14.64 -2.63 13.90
N SER A 63 14.54 -2.40 12.59
CA SER A 63 13.50 -3.06 11.79
C SER A 63 14.18 -3.78 10.65
N GLY A 64 14.54 -5.05 10.89
CA GLY A 64 14.88 -5.98 9.82
C GLY A 64 13.64 -6.26 8.99
N ALA A 65 13.19 -5.27 8.23
CA ALA A 65 12.12 -5.42 7.26
C ALA A 65 12.75 -6.16 6.07
N THR A 66 12.96 -7.47 6.23
CA THR A 66 13.44 -8.34 5.15
C THR A 66 12.53 -8.13 3.95
N GLU A 67 13.07 -7.96 2.75
CA GLU A 67 12.23 -7.84 1.56
C GLU A 67 11.29 -9.04 1.45
N MET A 68 10.10 -8.90 0.85
CA MET A 68 9.21 -10.05 0.67
C MET A 68 9.94 -11.16 -0.09
N GLN A 69 9.85 -12.40 0.40
CA GLN A 69 10.63 -13.54 -0.08
C GLN A 69 9.73 -14.57 -0.78
N PRO A 70 10.21 -15.24 -1.85
CA PRO A 70 9.44 -16.29 -2.49
C PRO A 70 9.30 -17.47 -1.53
N THR A 71 8.09 -18.00 -1.41
CA THR A 71 7.88 -19.27 -0.72
C THR A 71 7.67 -20.41 -1.71
N GLY A 72 8.25 -21.57 -1.40
CA GLY A 72 8.01 -22.83 -2.12
C GLY A 72 6.77 -23.57 -1.65
N SER A 73 6.10 -23.07 -0.59
CA SER A 73 4.88 -23.68 -0.05
C SER A 73 3.62 -23.20 -0.80
N ALA A 74 2.56 -24.02 -0.75
CA ALA A 74 1.26 -23.68 -1.32
C ALA A 74 0.57 -22.48 -0.63
N SER A 75 1.02 -22.11 0.58
CA SER A 75 0.57 -20.94 1.33
C SER A 75 1.60 -19.82 1.28
N CYS A 76 1.22 -18.67 0.70
CA CYS A 76 2.00 -17.43 0.67
C CYS A 76 1.16 -16.28 1.20
N SER A 77 1.47 -15.81 2.41
CA SER A 77 0.69 -14.76 3.07
C SER A 77 1.39 -13.41 3.00
N CYS A 78 0.63 -12.35 2.71
CA CYS A 78 1.19 -10.99 2.64
C CYS A 78 1.76 -10.55 4.00
N ARG A 79 1.11 -10.95 5.10
CA ARG A 79 1.48 -10.59 6.48
C ARG A 79 2.80 -11.22 6.94
N THR A 80 3.15 -12.41 6.44
CA THR A 80 4.43 -13.06 6.76
C THR A 80 5.55 -12.66 5.81
N GLY A 81 5.29 -11.72 4.87
CA GLY A 81 6.28 -11.32 3.88
C GLY A 81 6.58 -12.39 2.83
N SER A 82 5.71 -13.38 2.67
CA SER A 82 5.90 -14.47 1.70
C SER A 82 5.05 -14.23 0.44
N TYR A 83 5.61 -14.46 -0.74
CA TYR A 83 4.86 -14.37 -2.00
C TYR A 83 5.00 -15.65 -2.84
N CYS A 84 3.94 -15.96 -3.57
CA CYS A 84 3.90 -16.96 -4.63
C CYS A 84 4.16 -16.31 -5.99
N THR A 85 4.63 -17.10 -6.94
CA THR A 85 4.71 -16.71 -8.34
C THR A 85 3.68 -17.52 -9.13
N GLY A 86 2.78 -16.83 -9.83
CA GLY A 86 1.76 -17.49 -10.65
C GLY A 86 2.32 -18.06 -11.96
N PRO A 87 1.52 -18.82 -12.73
CA PRO A 87 1.94 -19.44 -13.99
C PRO A 87 2.34 -18.43 -15.07
N ARG A 88 1.91 -17.16 -14.93
CA ARG A 88 2.30 -16.04 -15.82
C ARG A 88 3.49 -15.23 -15.30
N GLY A 89 4.20 -15.72 -14.27
CA GLY A 89 5.34 -15.01 -13.67
C GLY A 89 4.95 -13.83 -12.75
N GLY A 90 3.66 -13.60 -12.52
CA GLY A 90 3.18 -12.54 -11.62
C GLY A 90 3.36 -12.93 -10.15
N ARG A 91 3.97 -12.05 -9.36
CA ARG A 91 4.15 -12.24 -7.91
C ARG A 91 2.88 -11.82 -7.18
N TYR A 92 2.39 -12.68 -6.29
CA TYR A 92 1.22 -12.40 -5.47
C TYR A 92 1.35 -13.00 -4.08
N CYS A 93 0.62 -12.46 -3.13
CA CYS A 93 0.45 -13.01 -1.80
C CYS A 93 -1.05 -13.07 -1.46
N ILE A 94 -1.40 -13.86 -0.46
CA ILE A 94 -2.77 -14.03 0.02
C ILE A 94 -2.98 -13.11 1.24
N THR A 95 -4.06 -12.34 1.22
CA THR A 95 -4.49 -11.50 2.35
C THR A 95 -5.21 -12.34 3.41
N ASP A 96 -5.47 -11.78 4.58
CA ASP A 96 -6.18 -12.49 5.65
C ASP A 96 -7.60 -12.91 5.22
N ASP A 97 -8.25 -12.12 4.34
CA ASP A 97 -9.55 -12.45 3.73
C ASP A 97 -9.47 -13.53 2.63
N GLY A 98 -8.31 -14.14 2.39
CA GLY A 98 -8.11 -15.15 1.34
C GLY A 98 -8.02 -14.58 -0.08
N SER A 99 -7.99 -13.25 -0.23
CA SER A 99 -7.89 -12.59 -1.53
C SER A 99 -6.44 -12.52 -2.02
N LYS A 100 -6.23 -12.56 -3.34
CA LYS A 100 -4.90 -12.40 -3.95
C LYS A 100 -4.54 -10.92 -4.05
N SER A 101 -3.41 -10.54 -3.46
CA SER A 101 -2.79 -9.23 -3.61
C SER A 101 -1.52 -9.35 -4.45
N TYR A 102 -1.43 -8.60 -5.54
CA TYR A 102 -0.28 -8.66 -6.43
C TYR A 102 0.82 -7.71 -5.97
N LEU A 103 2.06 -8.19 -5.98
CA LEU A 103 3.23 -7.38 -5.67
C LEU A 103 3.65 -6.61 -6.91
N ARG A 104 4.23 -5.42 -6.67
CA ARG A 104 4.92 -4.65 -7.71
C ARG A 104 6.21 -5.34 -8.15
N ARG A 105 6.58 -5.15 -9.43
CA ARG A 105 7.83 -5.65 -10.01
C ARG A 105 8.94 -4.62 -9.87
#